data_AF-A0A6I6JLW7-F1
#
_entry.id   AF-A0A6I6JLW7-F1
#
_cell.length_a   1.000
_cell.length_b   1.000
_cell.length_c   1.000
_cell.angle_alpha   90.00
_cell.angle_beta   90.00
_cell.angle_gamma   90.00
#
_symmetry.space_group_name_H-M   'P 1'
#
loop_
_entity.id
_entity.type
_entity.pdbx_description
1 polymer ?
#
loop_
_entity_poly.entity_id
_entity_poly.type
_entity_poly.pdbx_seq_one_letter_code
_entity_poly.pdbx_strand_id
1 'polypeptide(L)'
;MGYYINLQNVDLNKYMTILKSADLLPSRLVLKHDIDKHFERIKSSGVVNLEEYLERTKTKRKLQDFSKQYGVDENYLTILTREIKSYLKPPCKLKDFPGIPAKIVLTLKEKGLNNTLQFFEYGLTPAKRKKLSMETGVSEEWILKLARLTDLCRIRWVNHTFAFILMETGYGSAQNIAGANVSELHEKVNRFIEENGLFKVRIGLHDIKLCIEAAKNLSFDMIF
;
A
#
# COMPACT_ATOMS: atom_id res chain seq x y z
N MET A 1 10.21 -8.65 8.26
CA MET A 1 9.15 -9.07 7.32
C MET A 1 7.83 -8.58 7.87
N GLY A 2 6.97 -8.05 7.03
CA GLY A 2 5.70 -7.52 7.50
C GLY A 2 4.82 -7.02 6.37
N TYR A 3 3.52 -7.12 6.59
CA TYR A 3 2.53 -6.59 5.65
C TYR A 3 2.72 -5.08 5.44
N TYR A 4 2.98 -4.34 6.52
CA TYR A 4 3.30 -2.91 6.52
C TYR A 4 4.81 -2.65 6.65
N ILE A 5 5.23 -1.50 6.15
CA ILE A 5 6.54 -0.94 6.50
C ILE A 5 6.59 -0.60 7.99
N ASN A 6 7.76 -0.83 8.61
CA ASN A 6 7.99 -0.42 9.99
C ASN A 6 8.37 1.07 10.04
N LEU A 7 7.44 1.92 10.45
CA LEU A 7 7.63 3.37 10.54
C LEU A 7 8.59 3.82 11.64
N GLN A 8 8.77 3.01 12.69
CA GLN A 8 9.75 3.27 13.74
C GLN A 8 11.18 3.28 13.19
N ASN A 9 11.43 2.48 12.15
CA ASN A 9 12.74 2.35 11.50
C ASN A 9 12.98 3.39 10.39
N VAL A 10 12.05 4.34 10.19
CA VAL A 10 12.18 5.38 9.18
C VAL A 10 12.42 6.73 9.87
N ASP A 11 13.69 7.11 9.92
CA ASP A 11 14.16 8.42 10.41
C ASP A 11 13.61 9.58 9.56
N LEU A 12 13.35 10.73 10.20
CA LEU A 12 12.81 11.91 9.54
C LEU A 12 13.75 12.50 8.47
N ASN A 13 15.08 12.49 8.67
CA ASN A 13 16.01 12.99 7.64
C ASN A 13 16.02 12.06 6.43
N LYS A 14 16.03 10.74 6.67
CA LYS A 14 15.90 9.74 5.59
C LYS A 14 14.60 9.95 4.82
N TYR A 15 13.48 10.13 5.53
CA TYR A 15 12.19 10.35 4.88
C TYR A 15 12.12 11.69 4.14
N MET A 16 12.72 12.75 4.68
CA MET A 16 12.84 14.05 4.00
C MET A 16 13.55 13.89 2.66
N THR A 17 14.67 13.14 2.62
CA THR A 17 15.41 12.86 1.37
C THR A 17 14.55 12.09 0.36
N ILE A 18 13.80 11.06 0.82
CA ILE A 18 12.84 10.35 -0.03
C ILE A 18 11.80 11.32 -0.58
N LEU A 19 11.24 12.17 0.27
CA LEU A 19 10.18 13.11 -0.11
C LEU A 19 10.70 14.18 -1.08
N LYS A 20 11.97 14.59 -1.01
CA LYS A 20 12.62 15.51 -1.96
C LYS A 20 12.74 14.92 -3.36
N SER A 21 13.06 13.64 -3.50
CA SER A 21 13.22 12.98 -4.80
C SER A 21 11.93 12.35 -5.35
N ALA A 22 10.96 12.05 -4.49
CA ALA A 22 9.74 11.34 -4.88
C ALA A 22 8.92 12.09 -5.94
N ASP A 23 8.43 11.35 -6.94
CA ASP A 23 7.33 11.81 -7.77
C ASP A 23 6.04 11.71 -6.94
N LEU A 24 5.33 12.82 -6.75
CA LEU A 24 4.21 12.92 -5.83
C LEU A 24 2.90 13.17 -6.57
N LEU A 25 1.82 12.59 -6.05
CA LEU A 25 0.46 12.92 -6.51
C LEU A 25 0.23 14.44 -6.48
N PRO A 26 -0.57 15.01 -7.40
CA PRO A 26 -0.83 16.45 -7.43
C PRO A 26 -1.29 17.03 -6.09
N SER A 27 -2.15 16.29 -5.37
CA SER A 27 -2.65 16.67 -4.04
C SER A 27 -1.62 16.60 -2.90
N ARG A 28 -0.37 16.25 -3.20
CA ARG A 28 0.76 16.11 -2.27
C ARG A 28 1.90 17.09 -2.57
N LEU A 29 1.83 17.84 -3.67
CA LEU A 29 2.92 18.71 -4.12
C LEU A 29 3.30 19.79 -3.09
N VAL A 30 2.37 20.20 -2.21
CA VAL A 30 2.67 21.11 -1.10
C VAL A 30 3.80 20.60 -0.20
N LEU A 31 4.01 19.27 -0.14
CA LEU A 31 5.10 18.67 0.64
C LEU A 31 6.50 18.97 0.08
N LYS A 32 6.60 19.47 -1.15
CA LYS A 32 7.85 19.93 -1.74
C LYS A 32 8.20 21.36 -1.35
N HIS A 33 7.23 22.15 -0.89
CA HIS A 33 7.43 23.55 -0.57
C HIS A 33 8.07 23.67 0.81
N ASP A 34 9.14 24.46 0.93
CA ASP A 34 9.84 24.70 2.21
C ASP A 34 10.15 23.43 3.02
N ILE A 35 10.43 22.32 2.33
CA ILE A 35 10.55 21.00 2.97
C ILE A 35 11.58 20.98 4.10
N ASP A 36 12.75 21.60 3.90
CA ASP A 36 13.81 21.66 4.91
C ASP A 36 13.34 22.40 6.16
N LYS A 37 12.75 23.58 5.99
CA LYS A 37 12.21 24.41 7.08
C LYS A 37 11.12 23.68 7.85
N HIS A 38 10.22 22.98 7.15
CA HIS A 38 9.17 22.21 7.81
C HIS A 38 9.74 21.03 8.61
N PHE A 39 10.67 20.26 8.04
CA PHE A 39 11.29 19.13 8.74
C PHE A 39 12.20 19.58 9.88
N GLU A 40 12.89 20.72 9.79
CA GLU A 40 13.63 21.31 10.91
C GLU A 40 12.71 21.63 12.09
N ARG A 41 11.56 22.26 11.83
CA ARG A 41 10.55 22.55 12.87
C ARG A 41 9.92 21.30 13.46
N ILE A 42 9.69 20.26 12.64
CA ILE A 42 9.20 18.98 13.15
C ILE A 42 10.27 18.34 14.05
N LYS A 43 11.54 18.32 13.63
CA LYS A 43 12.64 17.74 14.43
C LYS A 43 12.89 18.51 15.73
N SER A 44 12.75 19.83 15.75
CA SER A 44 12.90 20.62 16.98
C SER A 44 11.85 20.29 18.05
N SER A 45 10.77 19.60 17.69
CA SER A 45 9.80 19.04 18.64
C SER A 45 10.25 17.77 19.35
N GLY A 46 11.42 17.22 18.99
CA GLY A 46 11.96 15.96 19.52
C GLY A 46 11.52 14.71 18.77
N VAL A 47 10.68 14.84 17.74
CA VAL A 47 10.28 13.71 16.88
C VAL A 47 11.47 13.23 16.05
N VAL A 48 11.77 11.94 16.09
CA VAL A 48 12.90 11.36 15.34
C VAL A 48 12.48 10.46 14.18
N ASN A 49 11.30 9.83 14.24
CA ASN A 49 10.83 8.87 13.23
C ASN A 49 9.37 9.11 12.82
N LEU A 50 8.91 8.36 11.81
CA LEU A 50 7.57 8.51 11.26
C LEU A 50 6.45 8.04 12.21
N GLU A 51 6.72 7.06 13.08
CA GLU A 51 5.72 6.59 14.06
C GLU A 51 5.42 7.68 15.09
N GLU A 52 6.46 8.29 15.68
CA GLU A 52 6.35 9.39 16.61
C GLU A 52 5.65 10.60 15.98
N TYR A 53 6.00 10.93 14.72
CA TYR A 53 5.31 11.99 13.98
C TYR A 53 3.81 11.72 13.88
N LEU A 54 3.41 10.48 13.54
CA LEU A 54 2.00 10.12 13.45
C LEU A 54 1.30 10.20 14.80
N GLU A 55 1.93 9.80 15.90
CA GLU A 55 1.32 9.88 17.23
C GLU A 55 1.17 11.33 17.72
N ARG A 56 2.10 12.21 17.35
CA ARG A 56 2.06 13.66 17.62
C ARG A 56 1.06 14.41 16.75
N THR A 57 0.66 13.87 15.60
CA THR A 57 -0.29 14.48 14.65
C THR A 57 -1.58 13.66 14.45
N LYS A 58 -1.84 12.69 15.33
CA LYS A 58 -2.86 11.65 15.14
C LYS A 58 -4.28 12.16 14.98
N THR A 59 -4.63 13.18 15.75
CA THR A 59 -5.96 13.79 15.80
C THR A 59 -5.89 15.24 15.33
N LYS A 60 -7.02 15.78 14.87
CA LYS A 60 -7.10 17.19 14.45
C LYS A 60 -6.58 18.13 15.55
N ARG A 61 -6.99 17.93 16.79
CA ARG A 61 -6.53 18.72 17.94
C ARG A 61 -5.01 18.64 18.11
N LYS A 62 -4.43 17.44 18.18
CA LYS A 62 -2.97 17.25 18.31
C LYS A 62 -2.21 17.93 17.18
N LEU A 63 -2.69 17.83 15.95
CA LEU A 63 -2.09 18.47 14.77
C LEU A 63 -2.12 20.00 14.88
N GLN A 64 -3.25 20.59 15.30
CA GLN A 64 -3.38 22.04 15.49
C GLN A 64 -2.50 22.55 16.64
N ASP A 65 -2.44 21.79 17.74
CA ASP A 65 -1.57 22.11 18.87
C ASP A 65 -0.10 22.06 18.43
N PHE A 66 0.30 21.05 17.65
CA PHE A 66 1.64 20.94 17.07
C PHE A 66 1.97 22.11 16.14
N SER A 67 1.02 22.48 15.26
CA SER A 67 1.15 23.62 14.34
C SER A 67 1.43 24.91 15.09
N LYS A 68 0.61 25.21 16.11
CA LYS A 68 0.75 26.42 16.93
C LYS A 68 2.06 26.43 17.72
N GLN A 69 2.47 25.29 18.28
CA GLN A 69 3.66 25.20 19.13
C GLN A 69 4.96 25.32 18.34
N TYR A 70 5.06 24.66 17.17
CA TYR A 70 6.32 24.58 16.39
C TYR A 70 6.29 25.41 15.10
N GLY A 71 5.20 26.14 14.86
CA GLY A 71 5.03 27.02 13.71
C GLY A 71 5.00 26.30 12.37
N VAL A 72 4.52 25.06 12.30
CA VAL A 72 4.38 24.33 11.03
C VAL A 72 2.97 24.53 10.49
N ASP A 73 2.83 24.82 9.20
CA ASP A 73 1.52 25.02 8.57
C ASP A 73 0.57 23.81 8.79
N GLU A 74 -0.67 24.06 9.18
CA GLU A 74 -1.66 23.00 9.48
C GLU A 74 -1.97 22.16 8.23
N ASN A 75 -2.05 22.79 7.05
CA ASN A 75 -2.31 22.08 5.81
C ASN A 75 -1.11 21.19 5.44
N TYR A 76 0.12 21.69 5.54
CA TYR A 76 1.33 20.90 5.35
C TYR A 76 1.35 19.66 6.24
N LEU A 77 1.12 19.82 7.56
CA LEU A 77 1.05 18.70 8.51
C LEU A 77 -0.05 17.71 8.11
N THR A 78 -1.22 18.20 7.71
CA THR A 78 -2.36 17.35 7.31
C THR A 78 -2.00 16.51 6.10
N ILE A 79 -1.39 17.11 5.08
CA ILE A 79 -0.97 16.41 3.87
C ILE A 79 0.17 15.43 4.20
N LEU A 80 1.13 15.81 5.06
CA LEU A 80 2.25 14.94 5.46
C LEU A 80 1.75 13.72 6.23
N THR A 81 0.85 13.92 7.19
CA THR A 81 0.20 12.84 7.94
C THR A 81 -0.59 11.92 7.01
N ARG A 82 -1.34 12.48 6.05
CA ARG A 82 -2.09 11.68 5.06
C ARG A 82 -1.14 10.95 4.09
N GLU A 83 0.05 11.47 3.83
CA GLU A 83 1.07 10.83 2.99
C GLU A 83 1.72 9.65 3.72
N ILE A 84 2.19 9.87 4.95
CA ILE A 84 2.79 8.81 5.78
C ILE A 84 1.76 7.71 6.08
N LYS A 85 0.50 8.06 6.39
CA LYS A 85 -0.57 7.07 6.60
C LYS A 85 -0.86 6.21 5.37
N SER A 86 -0.50 6.65 4.15
CA SER A 86 -0.73 5.83 2.95
C SER A 86 0.15 4.58 2.91
N TYR A 87 1.25 4.55 3.68
CA TYR A 87 2.06 3.33 3.91
C TYR A 87 1.37 2.32 4.83
N LEU A 88 0.35 2.75 5.60
CA LEU A 88 -0.44 1.95 6.53
C LEU A 88 -1.87 1.77 6.02
N LYS A 89 -2.04 1.61 4.70
CA LYS A 89 -3.34 1.46 4.07
C LYS A 89 -4.14 0.31 4.72
N PRO A 90 -5.44 0.48 5.02
CA PRO A 90 -6.26 -0.60 5.54
C PRO A 90 -6.19 -1.86 4.67
N PRO A 91 -6.15 -3.05 5.28
CA PRO A 91 -6.05 -4.30 4.53
C PRO A 91 -7.35 -4.54 3.76
N CYS A 92 -7.23 -5.08 2.55
CA CYS A 92 -8.39 -5.39 1.72
C CYS A 92 -9.13 -6.59 2.32
N LYS A 93 -10.47 -6.54 2.37
CA LYS A 93 -11.24 -7.71 2.82
C LYS A 93 -11.24 -8.75 1.73
N LEU A 94 -11.12 -10.02 2.10
CA LEU A 94 -11.05 -11.10 1.11
C LEU A 94 -12.34 -11.19 0.28
N LYS A 95 -13.47 -10.84 0.88
CA LYS A 95 -14.79 -10.83 0.22
C LYS A 95 -14.96 -9.74 -0.85
N ASP A 96 -14.13 -8.70 -0.82
CA ASP A 96 -14.27 -7.56 -1.73
C ASP A 96 -13.51 -7.79 -3.06
N PHE A 97 -12.69 -8.85 -3.14
CA PHE A 97 -12.00 -9.21 -4.38
C PHE A 97 -12.97 -9.76 -5.43
N PRO A 98 -12.92 -9.25 -6.68
CA PRO A 98 -13.71 -9.80 -7.78
C PRO A 98 -13.43 -11.28 -8.02
N GLY A 99 -14.48 -12.04 -8.32
CA GLY A 99 -14.39 -13.43 -8.76
C GLY A 99 -14.08 -14.46 -7.68
N ILE A 100 -13.90 -14.08 -6.41
CA ILE A 100 -13.66 -15.06 -5.33
C ILE A 100 -14.99 -15.72 -4.91
N PRO A 101 -15.11 -17.06 -4.97
CA PRO A 101 -16.30 -17.76 -4.54
C PRO A 101 -16.64 -17.50 -3.07
N ALA A 102 -17.91 -17.23 -2.77
CA ALA A 102 -18.38 -16.95 -1.41
C ALA A 102 -18.04 -18.09 -0.42
N LYS A 103 -18.08 -19.34 -0.87
CA LYS A 103 -17.69 -20.51 -0.06
C LYS A 103 -16.25 -20.40 0.45
N ILE A 104 -15.30 -19.99 -0.39
CA ILE A 104 -13.89 -19.84 -0.01
C ILE A 104 -13.73 -18.72 1.02
N VAL A 105 -14.42 -17.60 0.81
CA VAL A 105 -14.42 -16.47 1.76
C VAL A 105 -14.94 -16.91 3.13
N LEU A 106 -16.03 -17.68 3.18
CA LEU A 106 -16.61 -18.18 4.42
C LEU A 106 -15.65 -19.15 5.14
N THR A 107 -15.09 -20.11 4.42
CA THR A 107 -14.13 -21.08 4.98
C THR A 107 -12.89 -20.38 5.57
N LEU A 108 -12.33 -19.40 4.87
CA LEU A 108 -11.18 -18.65 5.40
C LEU A 108 -11.56 -17.77 6.58
N LYS A 109 -12.77 -17.20 6.57
CA LYS A 109 -13.30 -16.43 7.69
C LYS A 109 -13.48 -17.27 8.97
N GLU A 110 -13.89 -18.53 8.86
CA GLU A 110 -13.98 -19.48 9.99
C GLU A 110 -12.61 -19.70 10.66
N LYS A 111 -11.52 -19.59 9.89
CA LYS A 111 -10.13 -19.61 10.40
C LYS A 111 -9.64 -18.25 10.93
N GLY A 112 -10.49 -17.22 10.91
CA GLY A 112 -10.15 -15.86 11.32
C GLY A 112 -9.49 -15.01 10.22
N LEU A 113 -9.45 -15.49 8.97
CA LEU A 113 -8.81 -14.81 7.84
C LEU A 113 -9.84 -14.00 7.05
N ASN A 114 -10.07 -12.75 7.47
CA ASN A 114 -11.07 -11.87 6.86
C ASN A 114 -10.46 -10.88 5.86
N ASN A 115 -9.17 -10.60 5.97
CA ASN A 115 -8.48 -9.58 5.18
C ASN A 115 -7.04 -9.97 4.85
N THR A 116 -6.42 -9.18 3.96
CA THR A 116 -5.06 -9.41 3.46
C THR A 116 -3.98 -9.39 4.55
N LEU A 117 -4.14 -8.58 5.60
CA LEU A 117 -3.20 -8.56 6.73
C LEU A 117 -3.23 -9.89 7.51
N GLN A 118 -4.44 -10.40 7.80
CA GLN A 118 -4.59 -11.68 8.49
C GLN A 118 -4.12 -12.86 7.62
N PHE A 119 -4.35 -12.77 6.31
CA PHE A 119 -3.92 -13.79 5.35
C PHE A 119 -2.39 -13.81 5.14
N PHE A 120 -1.74 -12.65 5.20
CA PHE A 120 -0.34 -12.44 4.78
C PHE A 120 0.60 -13.53 5.28
N GLU A 121 0.59 -13.80 6.59
CA GLU A 121 1.50 -14.78 7.19
C GLU A 121 1.33 -16.19 6.66
N TYR A 122 0.13 -16.58 6.23
CA TYR A 122 -0.15 -17.90 5.65
C TYR A 122 0.21 -17.97 4.16
N GLY A 123 0.24 -16.82 3.49
CA GLY A 123 0.55 -16.72 2.06
C GLY A 123 2.05 -16.67 1.72
N LEU A 124 2.91 -16.40 2.71
CA LEU A 124 4.33 -16.04 2.49
C LEU A 124 5.14 -17.04 1.66
N THR A 125 4.95 -18.34 1.84
CA THR A 125 5.77 -19.37 1.17
C THR A 125 4.92 -20.50 0.58
N PRO A 126 5.42 -21.25 -0.42
CA PRO A 126 4.71 -22.41 -0.96
C PRO A 126 4.31 -23.42 0.14
N ALA A 127 5.19 -23.67 1.11
CA ALA A 127 4.91 -24.57 2.22
C ALA A 127 3.77 -24.08 3.12
N LYS A 128 3.74 -22.78 3.46
CA LYS A 128 2.64 -22.20 4.26
C LYS A 128 1.31 -22.20 3.49
N ARG A 129 1.33 -21.93 2.19
CA ARG A 129 0.15 -22.02 1.32
C ARG A 129 -0.40 -23.44 1.24
N LYS A 130 0.46 -24.43 1.03
CA LYS A 130 0.09 -25.85 1.03
C LYS A 130 -0.53 -26.28 2.36
N LYS A 131 0.08 -25.87 3.48
CA LYS A 131 -0.47 -26.11 4.82
C LYS A 131 -1.87 -25.49 4.98
N LEU A 132 -2.04 -24.23 4.58
CA LEU A 132 -3.35 -23.57 4.64
C LEU A 132 -4.40 -24.28 3.78
N SER A 133 -4.01 -24.73 2.59
CA SER A 133 -4.88 -25.52 1.69
C SER A 133 -5.36 -26.81 2.36
N MET A 134 -4.45 -27.58 2.97
CA MET A 134 -4.79 -28.80 3.70
C MET A 134 -5.71 -28.55 4.89
N GLU A 135 -5.45 -27.49 5.67
CA GLU A 135 -6.22 -27.17 6.87
C GLU A 135 -7.64 -26.66 6.57
N THR A 136 -7.86 -26.08 5.39
CA THR A 136 -9.13 -25.43 5.02
C THR A 136 -9.92 -26.19 3.97
N GLY A 137 -9.29 -27.12 3.25
CA GLY A 137 -9.85 -27.77 2.07
C GLY A 137 -9.99 -26.83 0.86
N VAL A 138 -9.50 -25.59 0.93
CA VAL A 138 -9.44 -24.67 -0.22
C VAL A 138 -8.29 -25.11 -1.12
N SER A 139 -8.52 -25.25 -2.42
CA SER A 139 -7.49 -25.68 -3.38
C SER A 139 -6.25 -24.78 -3.34
N GLU A 140 -5.07 -25.35 -3.60
CA GLU A 140 -3.81 -24.60 -3.66
C GLU A 140 -3.85 -23.44 -4.67
N GLU A 141 -4.57 -23.58 -5.79
CA GLU A 141 -4.76 -22.54 -6.79
C GLU A 141 -5.41 -21.27 -6.20
N TRP A 142 -6.52 -21.42 -5.48
CA TRP A 142 -7.20 -20.30 -4.81
C TRP A 142 -6.36 -19.68 -3.70
N ILE A 143 -5.61 -20.48 -2.94
CA ILE A 143 -4.69 -19.96 -1.92
C ILE A 143 -3.56 -19.16 -2.58
N LEU A 144 -3.02 -19.62 -3.71
CA LEU A 144 -2.02 -18.89 -4.48
C LEU A 144 -2.58 -17.59 -5.04
N LYS A 145 -3.79 -17.60 -5.61
CA LYS A 145 -4.49 -16.40 -6.11
C LYS A 145 -4.68 -15.38 -4.99
N LEU A 146 -5.14 -15.81 -3.82
CA LEU A 146 -5.27 -14.94 -2.63
C LEU A 146 -3.92 -14.40 -2.14
N ALA A 147 -2.85 -15.19 -2.21
CA ALA A 147 -1.51 -14.74 -1.85
C ALA A 147 -1.01 -13.64 -2.80
N ARG A 148 -1.20 -13.81 -4.11
CA ARG A 148 -0.88 -12.79 -5.13
C ARG A 148 -1.64 -11.50 -4.92
N LEU A 149 -2.96 -11.60 -4.75
CA LEU A 149 -3.83 -10.46 -4.45
C LEU A 149 -3.44 -9.76 -3.13
N THR A 150 -3.05 -10.53 -2.12
CA THR A 150 -2.57 -10.02 -0.83
C THR A 150 -1.29 -9.21 -1.00
N ASP A 151 -0.32 -9.70 -1.78
CA ASP A 151 0.94 -8.99 -2.00
C ASP A 151 0.73 -7.68 -2.78
N LEU A 152 -0.09 -7.72 -3.83
CA LEU A 152 -0.44 -6.54 -4.63
C LEU A 152 -1.17 -5.47 -3.79
N CYS A 153 -2.02 -5.87 -2.83
CA CYS A 153 -2.74 -4.94 -1.96
C CYS A 153 -1.86 -4.20 -0.93
N ARG A 154 -0.59 -4.59 -0.80
CA ARG A 154 0.41 -3.87 0.01
C ARG A 154 0.91 -2.61 -0.71
N ILE A 155 0.83 -2.58 -2.04
CA ILE A 155 1.26 -1.43 -2.85
C ILE A 155 0.34 -0.24 -2.54
N ARG A 156 0.94 0.93 -2.31
CA ARG A 156 0.20 2.15 -2.03
C ARG A 156 -0.79 2.43 -3.16
N TRP A 157 -1.98 2.87 -2.79
CA TRP A 157 -3.08 3.19 -3.72
C TRP A 157 -3.71 2.01 -4.47
N VAL A 158 -3.21 0.78 -4.29
CA VAL A 158 -3.84 -0.43 -4.87
C VAL A 158 -4.95 -0.94 -3.95
N ASN A 159 -6.19 -0.93 -4.45
CA ASN A 159 -7.35 -1.54 -3.80
C ASN A 159 -7.60 -2.97 -4.31
N HIS A 160 -8.60 -3.66 -3.77
CA HIS A 160 -8.92 -5.05 -4.13
C HIS A 160 -9.23 -5.21 -5.63
N THR A 161 -9.98 -4.28 -6.23
CA THR A 161 -10.32 -4.32 -7.66
C THR A 161 -9.09 -4.11 -8.54
N PHE A 162 -8.24 -3.14 -8.19
CA PHE A 162 -7.04 -2.87 -8.97
C PHE A 162 -5.99 -3.97 -8.81
N ALA A 163 -5.83 -4.55 -7.62
CA ALA A 163 -5.00 -5.74 -7.40
C ALA A 163 -5.46 -6.92 -8.28
N PHE A 164 -6.78 -7.12 -8.41
CA PHE A 164 -7.33 -8.12 -9.33
C PHE A 164 -6.93 -7.85 -10.78
N ILE A 165 -7.12 -6.62 -11.26
CA ILE A 165 -6.73 -6.23 -12.63
C ILE A 165 -5.22 -6.44 -12.88
N LEU A 166 -4.36 -6.02 -11.94
CA LEU A 166 -2.91 -6.21 -12.06
C LEU A 166 -2.54 -7.69 -12.19
N MET A 167 -3.15 -8.54 -11.37
CA MET A 167 -2.91 -9.98 -11.42
C MET A 167 -3.40 -10.61 -12.73
N GLU A 168 -4.61 -10.28 -13.19
CA GLU A 168 -5.18 -10.81 -14.43
C GLU A 168 -4.45 -10.30 -15.69
N THR A 169 -3.73 -9.17 -15.59
CA THR A 169 -2.84 -8.66 -16.66
C THR A 169 -1.42 -9.23 -16.61
N GLY A 170 -1.18 -10.23 -15.74
CA GLY A 170 0.08 -10.97 -15.66
C GLY A 170 1.07 -10.48 -14.60
N TYR A 171 0.69 -9.49 -13.78
CA TYR A 171 1.53 -8.95 -12.71
C TYR A 171 1.02 -9.42 -11.35
N GLY A 172 1.46 -10.61 -10.94
CA GLY A 172 0.92 -11.31 -9.77
C GLY A 172 1.55 -10.96 -8.42
N SER A 173 2.54 -10.06 -8.36
CA SER A 173 3.24 -9.72 -7.12
C SER A 173 3.75 -8.27 -7.11
N ALA A 174 4.06 -7.76 -5.93
CA ALA A 174 4.71 -6.46 -5.78
C ALA A 174 6.07 -6.43 -6.49
N GLN A 175 6.79 -7.55 -6.52
CA GLN A 175 8.05 -7.67 -7.27
C GLN A 175 7.84 -7.55 -8.78
N ASN A 176 6.79 -8.18 -9.34
CA ASN A 176 6.47 -8.05 -10.76
C ASN A 176 6.13 -6.60 -11.12
N ILE A 177 5.37 -5.90 -10.27
CA ILE A 177 5.03 -4.48 -10.48
C ILE A 177 6.27 -3.59 -10.39
N ALA A 178 7.14 -3.80 -9.40
CA ALA A 178 8.36 -3.02 -9.21
C ALA A 178 9.31 -3.06 -10.43
N GLY A 179 9.32 -4.18 -11.15
CA GLY A 179 10.11 -4.40 -12.36
C GLY A 179 9.36 -4.17 -13.69
N ALA A 180 8.11 -3.71 -13.65
CA ALA A 180 7.28 -3.58 -14.85
C ALA A 180 7.73 -2.42 -15.75
N ASN A 181 7.56 -2.60 -17.06
CA ASN A 181 7.61 -1.48 -18.01
C ASN A 181 6.33 -0.64 -17.88
N VAL A 182 6.48 0.67 -17.69
CA VAL A 182 5.36 1.59 -17.43
C VAL A 182 4.36 1.59 -18.59
N SER A 183 4.83 1.68 -19.84
CA SER A 183 3.98 1.75 -21.03
C SER A 183 3.23 0.44 -21.26
N GLU A 184 3.93 -0.70 -21.13
CA GLU A 184 3.33 -2.03 -21.31
C GLU A 184 2.25 -2.30 -20.25
N LEU A 185 2.56 -2.05 -18.97
CA LEU A 185 1.60 -2.24 -17.89
C LEU A 185 0.37 -1.34 -18.08
N HIS A 186 0.57 -0.08 -18.46
CA HIS A 186 -0.52 0.85 -18.73
C HIS A 186 -1.43 0.39 -19.87
N GLU A 187 -0.85 -0.10 -20.97
CA GLU A 187 -1.62 -0.63 -22.11
C GLU A 187 -2.42 -1.88 -21.72
N LYS A 188 -1.79 -2.85 -21.04
CA LYS A 188 -2.44 -4.08 -20.59
C LYS A 188 -3.59 -3.80 -19.62
N VAL A 189 -3.37 -2.93 -18.63
CA VAL A 189 -4.38 -2.53 -17.64
C VAL A 189 -5.58 -1.88 -18.31
N ASN A 190 -5.37 -0.89 -19.18
CA ASN A 190 -6.49 -0.18 -19.79
C ASN A 190 -7.27 -1.06 -20.78
N ARG A 191 -6.58 -1.93 -21.54
CA ARG A 191 -7.24 -2.93 -22.40
C ARG A 191 -8.14 -3.86 -21.58
N PHE A 192 -7.62 -4.41 -20.48
CA PHE A 192 -8.41 -5.28 -19.61
C PHE A 192 -9.62 -4.57 -18.99
N ILE A 193 -9.46 -3.30 -18.59
CA ILE A 193 -10.56 -2.47 -18.07
C ILE A 193 -11.66 -2.29 -19.12
N GLU A 194 -11.30 -2.01 -20.37
CA GLU A 194 -12.23 -1.81 -21.48
C GLU A 194 -13.01 -3.08 -21.81
N GLU A 195 -12.33 -4.23 -21.83
CA GLU A 195 -12.94 -5.52 -22.12
C GLU A 195 -13.89 -6.01 -21.02
N ASN A 196 -13.63 -5.64 -19.76
CA ASN A 196 -14.34 -6.20 -18.59
C ASN A 196 -15.23 -5.20 -17.83
N GLY A 197 -15.22 -3.91 -18.18
CA GLY A 197 -16.08 -2.88 -17.58
C GLY A 197 -15.86 -2.64 -16.08
N LEU A 198 -14.70 -3.00 -15.53
CA LEU A 198 -14.42 -2.96 -14.08
C LEU A 198 -14.19 -1.55 -13.52
N PHE A 199 -13.78 -0.60 -14.37
CA PHE A 199 -13.64 0.81 -14.02
C PHE A 199 -14.39 1.68 -15.02
N LYS A 200 -15.01 2.76 -14.51
CA LYS A 200 -15.65 3.78 -15.34
C LYS A 200 -14.65 4.73 -16.01
N VAL A 201 -13.38 4.70 -15.58
CA VAL A 201 -12.33 5.65 -15.99
C VAL A 201 -11.06 4.87 -16.32
N ARG A 202 -10.35 5.30 -17.37
CA ARG A 202 -9.02 4.80 -17.70
C ARG A 202 -8.01 5.21 -16.62
N ILE A 203 -7.03 4.35 -16.38
CA ILE A 203 -5.92 4.65 -15.47
C ILE A 203 -4.87 5.45 -16.23
N GLY A 204 -4.42 6.58 -15.67
CA GLY A 204 -3.41 7.42 -16.32
C GLY A 204 -2.01 6.81 -16.25
N LEU A 205 -1.16 7.15 -17.22
CA LEU A 205 0.24 6.71 -17.26
C LEU A 205 1.02 7.10 -15.99
N HIS A 206 0.74 8.29 -15.46
CA HIS A 206 1.35 8.77 -14.22
C HIS A 206 0.93 7.92 -13.00
N ASP A 207 -0.32 7.48 -12.92
CA ASP A 207 -0.79 6.60 -11.83
C ASP A 207 -0.10 5.23 -11.87
N ILE A 208 0.13 4.68 -13.08
CA ILE A 208 0.90 3.45 -13.26
C ILE A 208 2.36 3.63 -12.82
N LYS A 209 2.99 4.75 -13.20
CA LYS A 209 4.35 5.08 -12.76
C LYS A 209 4.44 5.16 -11.24
N LEU A 210 3.49 5.85 -10.60
CA LEU A 210 3.40 5.95 -9.14
C LEU A 210 3.18 4.58 -8.47
N CYS A 211 2.36 3.71 -9.06
CA CYS A 211 2.15 2.34 -8.58
C CYS A 211 3.45 1.52 -8.62
N ILE A 212 4.23 1.62 -9.71
CA ILE A 212 5.52 0.95 -9.86
C ILE A 212 6.52 1.45 -8.81
N GLU A 213 6.66 2.77 -8.64
CA GLU A 213 7.54 3.35 -7.61
C GLU A 213 7.10 2.97 -6.20
N ALA A 214 5.81 2.91 -5.92
CA ALA A 214 5.30 2.44 -4.63
C ALA A 214 5.66 0.98 -4.36
N ALA A 215 5.62 0.12 -5.38
CA ALA A 215 5.97 -1.30 -5.25
C ALA A 215 7.46 -1.51 -4.93
N LYS A 216 8.35 -0.70 -5.49
CA LYS A 216 9.81 -0.73 -5.20
C LYS A 216 10.15 -0.46 -3.73
N ASN A 217 9.25 0.20 -3.00
CA ASN A 217 9.44 0.51 -1.58
C ASN A 217 8.99 -0.62 -0.63
N LEU A 218 8.46 -1.73 -1.17
CA LEU A 218 8.03 -2.88 -0.38
C LEU A 218 9.14 -3.92 -0.26
N SER A 219 9.06 -4.71 0.81
CA SER A 219 9.82 -5.96 0.89
C SER A 219 9.18 -7.04 0.02
N PHE A 220 9.99 -7.78 -0.71
CA PHE A 220 9.57 -8.93 -1.53
C PHE A 220 9.57 -10.21 -0.68
N ASP A 221 8.85 -10.17 0.44
CA ASP A 221 8.83 -11.25 1.43
C ASP A 221 8.00 -12.46 0.97
N MET A 222 7.03 -12.28 0.06
CA MET A 222 6.17 -13.34 -0.45
C MET A 222 6.83 -14.06 -1.64
N ILE A 223 7.05 -15.36 -1.50
CA ILE A 223 7.71 -16.22 -2.50
C ILE A 223 6.64 -16.96 -3.30
N PHE A 224 6.61 -16.76 -4.61
CA PHE A 224 5.60 -17.30 -5.51
C PHE A 224 6.11 -18.47 -6.34
#